data_AF-X1QTG0-F1
#
_entry.id   AF-X1QTG0-F1
#
_cell.length_a   1.000
_cell.length_b   1.000
_cell.length_c   1.000
_cell.angle_alpha   90.00
_cell.angle_beta   90.00
_cell.angle_gamma   90.00
#
_symmetry.space_group_name_H-M   'P 1'
#
loop_
_entity.id
_entity.type
_entity.pdbx_description
1 polymer ?
#
loop_
_entity_poly.entity_id
_entity_poly.type
_entity_poly.pdbx_seq_one_letter_code
_entity_poly.pdbx_strand_id
1 'polypeptide(L)'
;MPDIPHEYGDDCLLKFEPGETPKYLYARFSKLETCPPPAPTAPNDRVFKLTQDPELPCCWEYFSDEWYVSFEYLQDPDLSR
;
A
#
# COMPACT_ATOMS: atom_id res chain seq x y z
N MET A 1 -1.39 -20.47 23.69
CA MET A 1 -1.50 -20.67 22.23
C MET A 1 -0.08 -20.74 21.69
N PRO A 2 0.28 -21.76 20.89
CA PRO A 2 1.61 -21.83 20.32
C PRO A 2 1.83 -20.64 19.38
N ASP A 3 2.99 -20.01 19.50
CA ASP A 3 3.42 -18.85 18.71
C ASP A 3 3.98 -19.35 17.37
N ILE A 4 3.06 -19.77 16.50
CA ILE A 4 3.40 -20.25 15.16
C ILE A 4 3.60 -19.00 14.29
N PRO A 5 4.81 -18.75 13.75
CA PRO A 5 5.02 -17.65 12.83
C PRO A 5 4.02 -17.75 11.70
N HIS A 6 3.19 -16.72 11.50
CA HIS A 6 2.37 -16.64 10.31
C HIS A 6 3.30 -16.42 9.12
N GLU A 7 3.47 -17.45 8.30
CA GLU A 7 4.04 -17.28 6.97
C GLU A 7 3.01 -16.53 6.14
N TYR A 8 3.22 -15.22 6.02
CA TYR A 8 2.47 -14.33 5.13
C TYR A 8 2.79 -14.69 3.67
N GLY A 9 2.19 -15.77 3.15
CA GLY A 9 2.11 -15.99 1.72
C GLY A 9 1.11 -15.01 1.15
N ASP A 10 1.48 -14.26 0.10
CA ASP A 10 0.72 -13.17 -0.55
C ASP A 10 -0.70 -13.00 -0.01
N ASP A 11 -0.83 -12.33 1.14
CA ASP A 11 -2.06 -12.31 1.94
C ASP A 11 -3.23 -11.75 1.11
N CYS A 12 -2.92 -10.95 0.10
CA CYS A 12 -3.90 -10.43 -0.84
C CYS A 12 -4.50 -11.49 -1.77
N LEU A 13 -3.77 -12.56 -2.09
CA LEU A 13 -4.30 -13.72 -2.83
C LEU A 13 -5.20 -14.62 -1.98
N LEU A 14 -5.06 -14.56 -0.66
CA LEU A 14 -5.80 -15.40 0.29
C LEU A 14 -7.18 -14.83 0.67
N LYS A 15 -7.57 -13.66 0.12
CA LYS A 15 -8.86 -12.99 0.37
C LYS A 15 -9.16 -12.79 1.85
N PHE A 16 -8.15 -12.40 2.63
CA PHE A 16 -8.33 -12.05 4.02
C PHE A 16 -9.35 -10.92 4.19
N GLU A 17 -10.08 -10.93 5.31
CA GLU A 17 -11.00 -9.85 5.66
C GLU A 17 -10.22 -8.58 6.07
N PRO A 18 -10.82 -7.37 5.97
CA PRO A 18 -10.22 -6.17 6.54
C PRO A 18 -9.82 -6.36 8.01
N GLY A 19 -8.63 -5.90 8.38
CA GLY A 19 -8.05 -6.10 9.72
C GLY A 19 -7.21 -7.37 9.92
N GLU A 20 -7.23 -8.32 8.98
CA GLU A 20 -6.35 -9.50 8.98
C GLU A 20 -5.03 -9.26 8.21
N THR A 21 -4.93 -8.15 7.48
CA THR A 21 -3.66 -7.68 6.88
C THR A 21 -3.06 -6.53 7.71
N PRO A 22 -1.79 -6.13 7.47
CA PRO A 22 -1.16 -5.09 8.26
C PRO A 22 -1.98 -3.79 8.30
N LYS A 23 -2.24 -3.28 9.51
CA LYS A 23 -2.95 -2.00 9.67
C LYS A 23 -2.23 -0.81 9.01
N TYR A 24 -0.90 -0.86 8.94
CA TYR A 24 -0.07 0.22 8.41
C TYR A 24 0.99 -0.31 7.45
N LEU A 25 1.20 0.42 6.36
CA LEU A 25 2.34 0.28 5.47
C LEU A 25 3.17 1.56 5.46
N TYR A 26 4.48 1.41 5.31
CA TYR A 26 5.41 2.53 5.21
C TYR A 26 6.02 2.56 3.81
N ALA A 27 5.68 3.57 3.02
CA ALA A 27 6.17 3.74 1.67
C ALA A 27 7.21 4.87 1.59
N ARG A 28 8.23 4.69 0.76
CA ARG A 28 9.23 5.70 0.44
C ARG A 28 9.58 5.64 -1.04
N PHE A 29 9.51 6.78 -1.71
CA PHE A 29 9.94 6.90 -3.09
C PHE A 29 11.41 7.32 -3.14
N SER A 30 12.19 6.72 -4.04
CA SER A 30 13.62 6.99 -4.13
C SER A 30 13.98 7.92 -5.30
N LYS A 31 13.27 7.83 -6.43
CA LYS A 31 13.66 8.46 -7.70
C LYS A 31 12.46 8.84 -8.57
N LEU A 32 11.44 9.49 -7.99
CA LEU A 32 10.39 10.13 -8.77
C LEU A 32 10.94 11.37 -9.48
N GLU A 33 10.65 11.49 -10.75
CA GLU A 33 10.95 12.70 -11.52
C GLU A 33 9.85 13.74 -11.30
N THR A 34 10.25 14.98 -11.04
CA THR A 34 9.30 16.08 -10.88
C THR A 34 8.89 16.59 -12.26
N CYS A 35 7.59 16.66 -12.52
CA CYS A 35 7.07 17.28 -13.74
C CYS A 35 7.46 18.77 -13.80
N PRO A 36 7.56 19.37 -15.00
CA PRO A 36 7.79 20.80 -15.12
C PRO A 36 6.72 21.62 -14.35
N PRO A 37 7.07 22.82 -13.85
CA PRO A 37 6.14 23.68 -13.12
C PRO A 37 4.81 23.91 -13.88
N PRO A 38 3.66 23.98 -13.17
CA PRO A 38 3.50 24.22 -11.74
C PRO A 38 3.27 22.93 -10.89
N ALA A 39 3.94 21.82 -11.18
CA ALA A 39 3.85 20.62 -10.35
C ALA A 39 4.59 20.75 -9.00
N PRO A 40 4.08 20.13 -7.92
CA PRO A 40 4.81 20.04 -6.66
C PRO A 40 6.07 19.17 -6.81
N THR A 41 7.12 19.51 -6.04
CA THR A 41 8.38 18.74 -6.02
C THR A 41 8.12 17.31 -5.59
N ALA A 42 8.61 16.33 -6.35
CA ALA A 42 8.44 14.92 -6.04
C ALA A 42 8.91 14.58 -4.61
N PRO A 43 8.15 13.79 -3.84
CA PRO A 43 8.40 13.57 -2.42
C PRO A 43 9.41 12.43 -2.21
N ASN A 44 10.54 12.49 -2.91
CA ASN A 44 11.62 11.51 -2.73
C ASN A 44 12.17 11.56 -1.30
N ASP A 45 12.54 10.40 -0.78
CA ASP A 45 13.07 10.16 0.56
C ASP A 45 12.11 10.50 1.73
N ARG A 46 10.90 11.02 1.45
CA ARG A 46 9.81 11.16 2.42
C ARG A 46 9.19 9.79 2.70
N VAL A 47 9.02 9.46 3.98
CA VAL A 47 8.30 8.26 4.43
C VAL A 47 6.83 8.59 4.64
N PHE A 48 5.96 7.82 4.00
CA PHE A 48 4.52 7.90 4.14
C PHE A 48 4.03 6.72 4.97
N LYS A 49 3.23 7.01 6.00
CA LYS A 49 2.51 5.99 6.77
C LYS A 49 1.11 5.85 6.18
N LEU A 50 0.93 4.82 5.37
CA LEU A 50 -0.36 4.47 4.79
C LEU A 50 -1.15 3.66 5.81
N THR A 51 -2.47 3.84 5.84
CA THR A 51 -3.39 3.12 6.71
C THR A 51 -4.27 2.22 5.86
N GLN A 52 -4.51 1.00 6.32
CA GLN A 52 -5.40 0.06 5.65
C GLN A 52 -6.80 0.66 5.56
N ASP A 53 -7.42 0.53 4.40
CA ASP A 53 -8.82 0.82 4.22
C ASP A 53 -9.68 -0.18 5.03
N PRO A 54 -10.71 0.27 5.76
CA PRO A 54 -11.51 -0.62 6.61
C PRO A 54 -12.44 -1.55 5.82
N GLU A 55 -12.69 -1.31 4.54
CA GLU A 55 -13.54 -2.09 3.66
C GLU A 55 -12.73 -2.94 2.67
N LEU A 56 -11.49 -2.54 2.40
CA LEU A 56 -10.61 -3.19 1.43
C LEU A 56 -9.33 -3.74 2.12
N PRO A 57 -9.23 -5.07 2.30
CA PRO A 57 -8.15 -5.69 3.08
C PRO A 57 -6.76 -5.44 2.49
N CYS A 58 -6.67 -5.20 1.18
CA CYS A 58 -5.41 -4.99 0.48
C CYS A 58 -5.30 -3.62 -0.18
N CYS A 59 -5.97 -2.62 0.40
CA CYS A 59 -5.81 -1.23 0.04
C CYS A 59 -5.25 -0.47 1.23
N TRP A 60 -4.21 0.33 0.99
CA TRP A 60 -3.62 1.22 1.97
C TRP A 60 -3.49 2.61 1.40
N GLU A 61 -3.84 3.61 2.20
CA GLU A 61 -3.91 4.98 1.74
C GLU A 61 -3.25 5.96 2.72
N TYR A 62 -2.68 7.01 2.15
CA TYR A 62 -2.26 8.22 2.83
C TYR A 62 -2.86 9.42 2.09
N PHE A 63 -3.57 10.27 2.82
CA PHE A 63 -4.18 11.48 2.29
C PHE A 63 -3.68 12.72 3.05
N SER A 64 -3.32 13.77 2.31
CA SER A 64 -2.92 15.08 2.81
C SER A 64 -3.25 16.15 1.77
N ASP A 65 -3.13 17.42 2.15
CA ASP A 65 -3.36 18.56 1.22
C ASP A 65 -2.39 18.57 0.02
N GLU A 66 -1.22 17.94 0.17
CA GLU A 66 -0.15 17.95 -0.85
C GLU A 66 -0.08 16.65 -1.67
N TRP A 67 -0.36 15.51 -1.03
CA TRP A 67 -0.12 14.19 -1.60
C TRP A 67 -1.24 13.23 -1.25
N TYR A 68 -1.63 12.45 -2.26
CA TYR A 68 -2.35 11.20 -2.11
C TYR A 68 -1.42 10.07 -2.53
N VAL A 69 -1.24 9.08 -1.66
CA VAL A 69 -0.44 7.88 -1.92
C VAL A 69 -1.29 6.68 -1.58
N SER A 70 -1.54 5.83 -2.57
CA SER A 70 -2.22 4.55 -2.38
C SER A 70 -1.30 3.40 -2.78
N PHE A 71 -1.49 2.27 -2.10
CA PHE A 71 -0.95 0.99 -2.50
C PHE A 71 -2.09 -0.02 -2.44
N GLU A 72 -2.37 -0.63 -3.59
CA GLU A 72 -3.38 -1.66 -3.71
C GLU A 72 -2.78 -2.88 -4.40
N TYR A 73 -3.12 -4.06 -3.89
CA TYR A 73 -2.85 -5.30 -4.60
C TYR A 73 -4.06 -5.64 -5.46
N LEU A 74 -4.00 -5.29 -6.74
CA LEU A 74 -5.00 -5.72 -7.72
C LEU A 74 -4.60 -7.10 -8.23
N GLN A 75 -5.45 -8.10 -7.99
CA GLN A 75 -5.32 -9.39 -8.67
C GLN A 75 -5.61 -9.15 -10.15
N ASP A 76 -4.64 -9.39 -11.03
CA ASP A 76 -4.91 -9.46 -12.47
C ASP A 76 -5.90 -10.63 -12.69
N PRO A 77 -7.09 -10.41 -13.25
CA PRO A 77 -8.06 -11.47 -13.48
C PRO A 77 -7.56 -12.57 -14.45
N ASP A 78 -6.40 -12.41 -15.10
CA ASP A 78 -5.94 -13.29 -16.18
C ASP A 78 -4.63 -14.08 -15.91
N LEU A 79 -4.29 -14.40 -14.66
CA LEU A 79 -3.20 -15.36 -14.35
C LEU A 79 -3.64 -16.84 -14.30
N SER A 80 -4.67 -17.17 -15.08
CA SER A 80 -5.02 -18.56 -15.42
C SER A 80 -4.73 -18.85 -16.89
N ARG A 81 -3.46 -18.76 -17.31
CA ARG A 81 -2.98 -19.39 -18.55
C ARG A 81 -1.57 -19.93 -18.42
#